data_AF-A0A6A6ND41-F1
#
_entry.id   AF-A0A6A6ND41-F1
#
_cell.length_a   1.000
_cell.length_b   1.000
_cell.length_c   1.000
_cell.angle_alpha   90.00
_cell.angle_beta   90.00
_cell.angle_gamma   90.00
#
_symmetry.space_group_name_H-M   'P 1'
#
loop_
_entity.id
_entity.type
_entity.pdbx_description
1 polymer ?
#
loop_
_entity_poly.entity_id
_entity_poly.type
_entity_poly.pdbx_seq_one_letter_code
_entity_poly.pdbx_strand_id
1 'polypeptide(L)'
;MGCTASVYAVGRRRKKPTITEVVVYVPPMRIPAQSDLQRSLKGLIPRDLVDRLACLRKQISLVAEDTGGSAMTELSRALEEYLSLLIGLTKKEHGLENLVEFKWKVLEDGRQENSVSNSWFEFLSVVHMMAILTLSEADSLMIPKDHSGSGIRVYL
;
A
#
# COMPACT_ATOMS: atom_id res chain seq x y z
N MET A 1 -29.61 53.81 -44.50
CA MET A 1 -29.23 53.03 -43.31
C MET A 1 -29.42 51.57 -43.65
N GLY A 2 -28.35 50.90 -44.07
CA GLY A 2 -28.35 49.48 -44.36
C GLY A 2 -27.47 48.77 -43.35
N CYS A 3 -27.92 47.59 -42.90
CA CYS A 3 -27.07 46.45 -42.55
C CYS A 3 -27.96 45.20 -42.61
N THR A 4 -27.83 44.48 -43.71
CA THR A 4 -28.38 43.14 -43.96
C THR A 4 -27.50 42.06 -43.35
N ALA A 5 -28.13 41.02 -42.82
CA ALA A 5 -27.70 39.63 -42.61
C ALA A 5 -26.21 39.30 -42.35
N SER A 6 -25.97 38.62 -41.23
CA SER A 6 -24.97 37.54 -41.18
C SER A 6 -25.49 36.40 -40.30
N VAL A 7 -26.10 35.40 -40.95
CA VAL A 7 -26.31 34.06 -40.39
C VAL A 7 -25.27 33.17 -41.07
N TYR A 8 -24.08 33.02 -40.51
CA TYR A 8 -23.23 31.85 -40.71
C TYR A 8 -22.23 31.73 -39.56
N ALA A 9 -22.55 30.87 -38.59
CA ALA A 9 -21.55 30.07 -37.89
C ALA A 9 -22.17 28.72 -37.53
N VAL A 10 -22.24 27.84 -38.53
CA VAL A 10 -22.15 26.40 -38.31
C VAL A 10 -20.88 26.16 -37.51
N GLY A 11 -20.98 25.95 -36.20
CA GLY A 11 -19.82 26.07 -35.32
C GLY A 11 -19.91 25.20 -34.07
N ARG A 12 -19.84 23.88 -34.27
CA ARG A 12 -19.52 22.83 -33.28
C ARG A 12 -20.24 22.98 -31.92
N ARG A 13 -21.23 22.12 -31.66
CA ARG A 13 -21.40 21.58 -30.29
C ARG A 13 -20.01 21.18 -29.82
N ARG A 14 -19.42 21.91 -28.86
CA ARG A 14 -18.25 21.43 -28.12
C ARG A 14 -18.72 20.13 -27.50
N LYS A 15 -18.42 18.99 -28.14
CA LYS A 15 -18.51 17.69 -27.49
C LYS A 15 -17.69 17.88 -26.23
N LYS A 16 -18.32 17.78 -25.06
CA LYS A 16 -17.57 17.67 -23.80
C LYS A 16 -16.53 16.57 -24.06
N PRO A 17 -15.23 16.81 -23.81
CA PRO A 17 -14.25 15.76 -23.99
C PRO A 17 -14.76 14.56 -23.20
N THR A 18 -15.01 13.45 -23.89
CA THR A 18 -15.31 12.18 -23.24
C THR A 18 -14.01 11.78 -22.58
N ILE A 19 -13.83 12.16 -21.31
CA ILE A 19 -12.67 11.74 -20.54
C ILE A 19 -12.90 10.26 -20.28
N THR A 20 -12.11 9.41 -20.92
CA THR A 20 -12.10 7.99 -20.61
C THR A 20 -11.56 7.83 -19.20
N GLU A 21 -12.39 7.43 -18.27
CA GLU A 21 -11.96 7.06 -16.93
C GLU A 21 -11.03 5.84 -17.04
N VAL A 22 -9.83 5.99 -16.50
CA VAL A 22 -8.83 4.92 -16.41
C VAL A 22 -8.62 4.65 -14.93
N VAL A 23 -8.88 3.42 -14.52
CA VAL A 23 -8.65 2.94 -13.15
C VAL A 23 -7.43 2.04 -13.14
N VAL A 24 -6.67 2.08 -12.05
CA VAL A 24 -5.55 1.18 -11.83
C VAL A 24 -6.09 -0.02 -11.06
N TYR A 25 -5.79 -1.22 -11.54
CA TYR A 25 -6.09 -2.41 -10.74
C TYR A 25 -5.17 -2.44 -9.52
N VAL A 26 -5.77 -2.41 -8.33
CA VAL A 26 -5.06 -2.50 -7.04
C VAL A 26 -5.34 -3.87 -6.43
N PRO A 27 -4.34 -4.76 -6.33
CA PRO A 27 -4.49 -6.02 -5.60
C PRO A 27 -4.81 -5.80 -4.11
N PRO A 28 -5.47 -6.76 -3.45
CA PRO A 28 -5.76 -6.66 -2.02
C PRO A 28 -4.49 -6.44 -1.18
N MET A 29 -4.55 -5.48 -0.26
CA MET A 29 -3.42 -5.14 0.59
C MET A 29 -3.19 -6.24 1.63
N ARG A 30 -1.92 -6.63 1.79
CA ARG A 30 -1.49 -7.53 2.86
C ARG A 30 -0.77 -6.74 3.94
N ILE A 31 -0.99 -7.13 5.19
CA ILE A 31 -0.39 -6.50 6.35
C ILE A 31 0.31 -7.52 7.26
N PRO A 32 1.34 -7.09 8.01
CA PRO A 32 1.96 -7.90 9.04
C PRO A 32 0.95 -8.46 10.03
N ALA A 33 1.04 -9.74 10.35
CA ALA A 33 0.37 -10.33 11.50
C ALA A 33 1.37 -10.53 12.66
N GLN A 34 0.85 -10.89 13.83
CA GLN A 34 1.65 -11.09 15.03
C GLN A 34 2.74 -12.15 14.78
N SER A 35 3.98 -11.82 15.19
CA SER A 35 5.14 -12.70 15.06
C SER A 35 6.05 -12.50 16.27
N ASP A 36 6.61 -13.58 16.82
CA ASP A 36 7.40 -13.55 18.05
C ASP A 36 8.88 -13.19 17.79
N LEU A 37 9.11 -12.01 17.22
CA LEU A 37 10.45 -11.47 16.93
C LEU A 37 11.31 -11.38 18.19
N GLN A 38 10.73 -10.88 19.29
CA GLN A 38 11.44 -10.68 20.55
C GLN A 38 11.98 -11.96 21.15
N ARG A 39 11.21 -13.06 21.04
CA ARG A 39 11.62 -14.37 21.54
C ARG A 39 12.69 -14.99 20.64
N SER A 40 12.46 -14.93 19.34
CA SER A 40 13.25 -15.64 18.33
C SER A 40 14.63 -15.02 18.11
N LEU A 41 14.78 -13.70 18.29
CA LEU A 41 16.04 -12.98 18.09
C LEU A 41 16.78 -12.65 19.41
N LYS A 42 16.24 -13.11 20.56
CA LYS A 42 16.81 -12.80 21.88
C LYS A 42 18.23 -13.34 22.01
N GLY A 43 19.17 -12.46 22.33
CA GLY A 43 20.58 -12.82 22.52
C GLY A 43 21.35 -13.05 21.22
N LEU A 44 20.70 -12.92 20.06
CA LEU A 44 21.34 -13.02 18.74
C LEU A 44 21.69 -11.66 18.16
N ILE A 45 20.86 -10.65 18.45
CA ILE A 45 21.12 -9.25 18.08
C ILE A 45 20.89 -8.32 19.28
N PRO A 46 21.45 -7.09 19.25
CA PRO A 46 21.20 -6.07 20.28
C PRO A 46 19.72 -5.87 20.57
N ARG A 47 19.37 -5.75 21.85
CA ARG A 47 17.97 -5.68 22.32
C ARG A 47 17.22 -4.49 21.72
N ASP A 48 17.88 -3.35 21.61
CA ASP A 48 17.36 -2.14 20.99
C ASP A 48 16.93 -2.36 19.53
N LEU A 49 17.68 -3.16 18.77
CA LEU A 49 17.32 -3.53 17.40
C LEU A 49 16.11 -4.46 17.36
N VAL A 50 16.05 -5.45 18.24
CA VAL A 50 14.88 -6.33 18.38
C VAL A 50 13.62 -5.52 18.70
N ASP A 51 13.72 -4.62 19.67
CA ASP A 51 12.62 -3.79 20.12
C ASP A 51 12.19 -2.81 19.01
N ARG A 52 13.13 -2.22 18.26
CA ARG A 52 12.82 -1.36 17.11
C ARG A 52 12.14 -2.12 15.96
N LEU A 53 12.62 -3.32 15.63
CA LEU A 53 11.97 -4.20 14.63
C LEU A 53 10.54 -4.56 15.03
N ALA A 54 10.33 -4.96 16.28
CA ALA A 54 9.01 -5.31 16.80
C ALA A 54 8.06 -4.09 16.83
N CYS A 55 8.59 -2.92 17.22
CA CYS A 55 7.85 -1.66 17.24
C CYS A 55 7.39 -1.26 15.85
N LEU A 56 8.30 -1.22 14.87
CA LEU A 56 7.98 -0.85 13.48
C LEU A 56 6.97 -1.83 12.86
N ARG A 57 7.17 -3.14 13.02
CA ARG A 57 6.20 -4.15 12.53
C ARG A 57 4.81 -3.93 13.10
N LYS A 58 4.72 -3.67 14.41
CA LYS A 58 3.45 -3.40 15.09
C LYS A 58 2.83 -2.09 14.60
N GLN A 59 3.62 -1.03 14.46
CA GLN A 59 3.15 0.25 13.94
C GLN A 59 2.57 0.12 12.53
N ILE A 60 3.26 -0.58 11.62
CA ILE A 60 2.77 -0.84 10.26
C ILE A 60 1.40 -1.55 10.31
N SER A 61 1.30 -2.62 11.10
CA SER A 61 0.04 -3.35 11.27
C SER A 61 -1.08 -2.44 11.78
N LEU A 62 -0.84 -1.69 12.86
CA LEU A 62 -1.86 -0.84 13.48
C LEU A 62 -2.30 0.29 12.57
N VAL A 63 -1.35 1.00 11.94
CA VAL A 63 -1.68 2.11 11.03
C VAL A 63 -2.45 1.60 9.82
N ALA A 64 -2.07 0.46 9.26
CA ALA A 64 -2.77 -0.11 8.11
C ALA A 64 -4.19 -0.57 8.47
N GLU A 65 -4.37 -1.19 9.65
CA GLU A 65 -5.69 -1.59 10.16
C GLU A 65 -6.61 -0.39 10.45
N ASP A 66 -6.08 0.64 11.11
CA ASP A 66 -6.87 1.82 11.51
C ASP A 66 -7.29 2.68 10.31
N THR A 67 -6.45 2.73 9.28
CA THR A 67 -6.64 3.63 8.13
C THR A 67 -7.13 2.91 6.88
N GLY A 68 -7.29 1.59 6.92
CA GLY A 68 -7.55 0.77 5.73
C GLY A 68 -6.45 0.91 4.67
N GLY A 69 -5.21 1.22 5.08
CA GLY A 69 -4.08 1.46 4.18
C GLY A 69 -4.05 2.83 3.50
N SER A 70 -4.90 3.78 3.91
CA SER A 70 -4.96 5.12 3.31
C SER A 70 -3.91 6.11 3.85
N ALA A 71 -3.28 5.84 5.00
CA ALA A 71 -2.19 6.64 5.56
C ALA A 71 -0.85 6.40 4.84
N MET A 72 -0.82 6.84 3.58
CA MET A 72 0.25 6.54 2.62
C MET A 72 1.64 6.96 3.11
N THR A 73 1.77 8.18 3.62
CA THR A 73 3.06 8.76 4.03
C THR A 73 3.57 8.12 5.31
N GLU A 74 2.69 7.88 6.29
CA GLU A 74 3.03 7.20 7.53
C GLU A 74 3.46 5.75 7.30
N LEU A 75 2.72 5.03 6.44
CA LEU A 75 3.04 3.64 6.10
C LEU A 75 4.33 3.55 5.30
N SER A 76 4.51 4.36 4.27
CA SER A 76 5.72 4.35 3.44
C SER A 76 6.97 4.60 4.28
N ARG A 77 6.95 5.61 5.15
CA ARG A 77 8.05 5.91 6.06
C ARG A 77 8.35 4.74 7.00
N ALA A 78 7.33 4.14 7.60
CA ALA A 78 7.52 3.02 8.51
C ALA A 78 8.08 1.78 7.79
N LEU A 79 7.61 1.51 6.56
CA LEU A 79 8.09 0.41 5.72
C LEU A 79 9.54 0.61 5.28
N GLU A 80 9.94 1.83 4.89
CA GLU A 80 11.33 2.17 4.56
C GLU A 80 12.27 2.00 5.76
N GLU A 81 11.88 2.53 6.92
CA GLU A 81 12.63 2.35 8.16
C GLU A 81 12.75 0.86 8.52
N TYR A 82 11.69 0.09 8.33
CA TYR A 82 11.69 -1.34 8.62
C TYR A 82 12.56 -2.15 7.64
N LEU A 83 12.51 -1.85 6.34
CA LEU A 83 13.39 -2.47 5.32
C LEU A 83 14.87 -2.25 5.63
N SER A 84 15.24 -1.05 6.08
CA SER A 84 16.62 -0.73 6.44
C SER A 84 17.17 -1.64 7.55
N LEU A 85 16.30 -2.15 8.43
CA LEU A 85 16.67 -3.10 9.47
C LEU A 85 16.60 -4.56 8.97
N LEU A 86 15.57 -4.90 8.19
CA LEU A 86 15.38 -6.25 7.64
C LEU A 86 16.54 -6.70 6.75
N ILE A 87 17.14 -5.80 5.97
CA ILE A 87 18.28 -6.15 5.11
C ILE A 87 19.50 -6.64 5.92
N GLY A 88 19.62 -6.23 7.19
CA GLY A 88 20.62 -6.80 8.09
C GLY A 88 20.31 -8.25 8.47
N LEU A 89 19.02 -8.56 8.67
CA LEU A 89 18.55 -9.90 9.02
C LEU A 89 18.60 -10.90 7.85
N THR A 90 18.57 -10.44 6.60
CA THR A 90 18.65 -11.30 5.40
C THR A 90 20.09 -11.69 5.02
N LYS A 91 21.10 -11.08 5.66
CA LYS A 91 22.51 -11.41 5.41
C LYS A 91 22.87 -12.75 6.04
N LYS A 92 23.17 -13.74 5.19
CA LYS A 92 23.62 -15.10 5.55
C LYS A 92 24.74 -15.16 6.58
N GLU A 93 25.64 -14.18 6.56
CA GLU A 93 26.79 -14.07 7.46
C GLU A 93 26.40 -14.02 8.95
N HIS A 94 25.16 -13.62 9.27
CA HIS A 94 24.69 -13.50 10.65
C HIS A 94 23.98 -14.77 11.16
N GLY A 95 23.73 -15.76 10.29
CA GLY A 95 23.08 -17.03 10.68
C GLY A 95 21.64 -16.89 11.20
N LEU A 96 20.95 -15.78 10.87
CA LEU A 96 19.60 -15.47 11.36
C LEU A 96 18.47 -16.03 10.48
N GLU A 97 18.82 -16.78 9.43
CA GLU A 97 17.87 -17.39 8.51
C GLU A 97 16.99 -18.42 9.22
N ASN A 98 15.70 -18.43 8.88
CA ASN A 98 14.70 -19.39 9.36
C ASN A 98 14.43 -19.40 10.88
N LEU A 99 14.89 -18.39 11.63
CA LEU A 99 14.66 -18.29 13.07
C LEU A 99 13.30 -17.70 13.44
N VAL A 100 12.79 -16.80 12.62
CA VAL A 100 11.53 -16.09 12.86
C VAL A 100 10.49 -16.59 11.87
N GLU A 101 9.36 -17.06 12.39
CA GLU A 101 8.17 -17.33 11.59
C GLU A 101 7.44 -16.02 11.32
N PHE A 102 7.44 -15.57 10.06
CA PHE A 102 6.78 -14.35 9.64
C PHE A 102 5.38 -14.63 9.10
N LYS A 103 4.39 -13.90 9.64
CA LYS A 103 2.97 -14.08 9.30
C LYS A 103 2.42 -12.83 8.63
N TRP A 104 1.67 -13.03 7.56
CA TRP A 104 0.98 -11.97 6.82
C TRP A 104 -0.47 -12.37 6.54
N LYS A 105 -1.36 -11.38 6.56
CA LYS A 105 -2.80 -11.55 6.33
C LYS A 105 -3.32 -10.51 5.34
N VAL A 106 -4.41 -10.83 4.67
CA VAL A 106 -5.13 -9.85 3.84
C VAL A 106 -5.85 -8.87 4.77
N LEU A 107 -5.78 -7.57 4.46
CA LEU A 107 -6.37 -6.51 5.27
C LEU A 107 -7.91 -6.62 5.32
N GLU A 108 -8.53 -7.00 4.21
CA GLU A 108 -10.01 -7.03 4.03
C GLU A 108 -10.70 -8.19 4.75
N ASP A 109 -10.21 -9.43 4.61
CA ASP A 109 -10.84 -10.64 5.21
C ASP A 109 -10.19 -11.03 6.55
N GLY A 110 -9.06 -10.41 6.92
CA GLY A 110 -8.28 -10.76 8.12
C GLY A 110 -7.74 -12.20 8.13
N ARG A 111 -8.06 -13.00 7.12
CA ARG A 111 -7.63 -14.39 6.95
C ARG A 111 -6.11 -14.43 6.82
N GLN A 112 -5.49 -15.19 7.70
CA GLN A 112 -4.07 -15.48 7.61
C GLN A 112 -3.82 -16.28 6.33
N GLU A 113 -3.04 -15.70 5.42
CA GLU A 113 -2.83 -16.30 4.11
C GLU A 113 -1.51 -17.05 4.07
N ASN A 114 -0.47 -16.54 4.73
CA ASN A 114 0.89 -17.07 4.61
C ASN A 114 1.66 -16.98 5.93
N SER A 115 2.35 -18.07 6.28
CA SER A 115 3.30 -18.16 7.39
C SER A 115 4.57 -18.81 6.87
N VAL A 116 5.70 -18.10 6.91
CA VAL A 116 6.97 -18.61 6.40
C VAL A 116 8.10 -18.22 7.33
N SER A 117 8.87 -19.20 7.79
CA SER A 117 10.10 -18.96 8.56
C SER A 117 11.24 -18.59 7.62
N ASN A 118 11.20 -17.39 7.02
CA ASN A 118 12.25 -16.91 6.13
C ASN A 118 12.30 -15.36 6.11
N SER A 119 13.46 -14.78 6.42
CA SER A 119 13.65 -13.32 6.40
C SER A 119 13.50 -12.70 5.02
N TRP A 120 13.79 -13.43 3.93
CA TRP A 120 13.54 -12.96 2.56
C TRP A 120 12.05 -12.89 2.24
N PHE A 121 11.25 -13.80 2.78
CA PHE A 121 9.79 -13.73 2.65
C PHE A 121 9.26 -12.46 3.31
N GLU A 122 9.75 -12.13 4.49
CA GLU A 122 9.40 -10.87 5.17
C GLU A 122 9.79 -9.64 4.35
N PHE A 123 11.04 -9.58 3.87
CA PHE A 123 11.52 -8.50 3.02
C PHE A 123 10.65 -8.31 1.76
N LEU A 124 10.36 -9.40 1.04
CA LEU A 124 9.52 -9.36 -0.15
C LEU A 124 8.08 -8.94 0.16
N SER A 125 7.55 -9.33 1.31
CA SER A 125 6.19 -8.97 1.71
C SER A 125 6.07 -7.48 2.03
N VAL A 126 7.10 -6.88 2.64
CA VAL A 126 7.20 -5.43 2.85
C VAL A 126 7.29 -4.68 1.52
N VAL A 127 8.16 -5.12 0.60
CA VAL A 127 8.25 -4.52 -0.74
C VAL A 127 6.94 -4.65 -1.50
N HIS A 128 6.26 -5.80 -1.39
CA HIS A 128 4.95 -5.99 -1.98
C HIS A 128 3.93 -4.99 -1.43
N MET A 129 3.84 -4.82 -0.10
CA MET A 129 2.95 -3.84 0.51
C MET A 129 3.25 -2.40 0.02
N MET A 130 4.53 -2.02 -0.10
CA MET A 130 4.91 -0.72 -0.68
C MET A 130 4.42 -0.56 -2.12
N ALA A 131 4.56 -1.60 -2.95
CA ALA A 131 4.06 -1.57 -4.32
C ALA A 131 2.52 -1.40 -4.37
N ILE A 132 1.78 -2.12 -3.51
CA ILE A 132 0.31 -1.97 -3.43
C ILE A 132 -0.06 -0.56 -2.99
N LEU A 133 0.64 0.00 -2.00
CA LEU A 133 0.47 1.39 -1.56
C LEU A 133 0.64 2.38 -2.72
N THR A 134 1.71 2.25 -3.51
CA THR A 134 1.92 3.11 -4.70
C THR A 134 0.81 2.93 -5.75
N LEU A 135 0.32 1.71 -5.96
CA LEU A 135 -0.81 1.47 -6.88
C LEU A 135 -2.09 2.14 -6.38
N SER A 136 -2.39 2.04 -5.08
CA SER A 136 -3.52 2.73 -4.44
C SER A 136 -3.41 4.25 -4.56
N GLU A 137 -2.20 4.81 -4.39
CA GLU A 137 -1.96 6.23 -4.59
C GLU A 137 -2.24 6.64 -6.04
N ALA A 138 -1.68 5.90 -7.00
CA ALA A 138 -1.90 6.16 -8.42
C ALA A 138 -3.39 6.09 -8.80
N ASP A 139 -4.11 5.08 -8.32
CA ASP A 139 -5.55 4.96 -8.55
C ASP A 139 -6.31 6.18 -7.99
N SER A 140 -5.97 6.62 -6.78
CA SER A 140 -6.59 7.80 -6.15
C SER A 140 -6.34 9.12 -6.88
N LEU A 141 -5.22 9.23 -7.62
CA LEU A 141 -4.88 10.39 -8.44
C LEU A 141 -5.57 10.35 -9.81
N MET A 142 -5.88 9.16 -10.31
CA MET A 142 -6.50 8.94 -11.61
C MET A 142 -8.03 9.01 -11.58
N ILE A 143 -8.66 8.73 -10.43
CA ILE A 143 -10.10 8.88 -10.23
C ILE A 143 -10.45 10.38 -10.08
N PRO A 144 -11.22 10.98 -11.01
CA PRO A 144 -11.63 12.38 -10.90
C PRO A 144 -12.46 12.59 -9.62
N LYS A 145 -12.06 13.52 -8.77
CA LYS A 145 -12.72 13.75 -7.47
C LYS A 145 -14.09 14.44 -7.53
N ASP A 146 -14.59 14.79 -8.72
CA ASP A 146 -15.86 15.47 -8.87
C ASP A 146 -16.66 14.90 -10.03
N HIS A 147 -17.83 14.33 -9.73
CA HIS A 147 -19.12 14.87 -10.16
C HIS A 147 -20.14 14.60 -9.05
N SER A 148 -20.39 15.61 -8.20
CA SER A 148 -21.66 15.76 -7.48
C SER A 148 -22.80 15.86 -8.51
N GLY A 149 -23.21 14.70 -9.00
CA GLY A 149 -24.09 14.56 -10.14
C GLY A 149 -24.46 13.10 -10.33
N SER A 150 -25.25 12.58 -9.38
CA SER A 150 -26.14 11.42 -9.56
C SER A 150 -25.52 10.22 -10.32
N GLY A 151 -24.79 9.36 -9.62
CA GLY A 151 -24.39 8.06 -10.13
C GLY A 151 -24.35 7.05 -8.99
N ILE A 152 -25.32 6.15 -8.95
CA ILE A 152 -25.43 5.05 -8.00
C ILE A 152 -24.10 4.28 -7.98
N ARG A 153 -23.43 4.27 -6.82
CA ARG A 153 -22.27 3.41 -6.56
C ARG A 153 -22.77 1.97 -6.41
N VAL A 154 -22.55 1.14 -7.42
CA VAL A 154 -22.58 -0.32 -7.24
C VAL A 154 -21.14 -0.75 -7.05
N TYR A 155 -20.80 -1.17 -5.83
CA TYR A 155 -19.59 -1.92 -5.55
C TYR A 155 -19.86 -3.37 -5.96
N LEU A 156 -19.03 -3.90 -6.86
CA LEU A 156 -18.85 -5.34 -7.08
C LEU A 156 -17.54 -5.76 -6.43
#